data_AF-A0A7W7AM87-F1
#
_entry.id   AF-A0A7W7AM87-F1
#
_cell.length_a   1.000
_cell.length_b   1.000
_cell.length_c   1.000
_cell.angle_alpha   90.00
_cell.angle_beta   90.00
_cell.angle_gamma   90.00
#
_symmetry.space_group_name_H-M   'P 1'
#
loop_
_entity.id
_entity.type
_entity.pdbx_description
1 polymer ?
#
loop_
_entity_poly.entity_id
_entity_poly.type
_entity_poly.pdbx_seq_one_letter_code
_entity_poly.pdbx_strand_id
1 'polypeptide(L)' 'MENETALSLMKRALATYDRNGEGATAAACYLQAAIDAATGAKPLQPGEEIDPDLLDWFEATVRAPAEKRRHLTH' A
#
# COMPACT_ATOMS: atom_id res chain seq x y z
N MET A 1 7.14 26.17 -1.41
CA MET A 1 8.42 26.04 -0.68
C MET A 1 8.39 24.89 0.33
N GLU A 2 7.40 24.80 1.23
CA GLU A 2 7.34 23.73 2.24
C GLU A 2 7.28 22.30 1.67
N ASN A 3 6.57 22.11 0.54
CA ASN A 3 6.44 20.80 -0.12
C ASN A 3 7.77 20.27 -0.69
N GLU A 4 8.65 21.16 -1.19
CA GLU A 4 9.97 20.77 -1.71
C GLU A 4 10.92 20.35 -0.59
N THR A 5 10.83 21.03 0.57
CA THR A 5 11.61 20.66 1.77
C THR A 5 11.18 19.31 2.31
N ALA A 6 9.86 19.05 2.42
CA ALA A 6 9.34 17.76 2.86
C ALA A 6 9.80 16.61 1.93
N LEU A 7 9.67 16.79 0.62
CA LEU A 7 10.08 15.80 -0.38
C LEU A 7 11.60 15.51 -0.33
N SER A 8 12.41 16.55 -0.14
CA SER A 8 13.86 16.44 0.06
C SER A 8 14.20 15.56 1.28
N LEU A 9 13.52 15.78 2.40
CA LEU A 9 13.72 15.01 3.62
C LEU A 9 13.31 13.54 3.45
N MET A 10 12.17 13.28 2.79
CA MET A 10 11.71 11.92 2.50
C MET A 10 12.74 11.15 1.67
N LYS A 11 13.28 11.75 0.60
CA LYS A 11 14.32 11.13 -0.23
C LYS A 11 15.60 10.81 0.56
N ARG A 12 16.00 11.71 1.47
CA ARG A 12 17.19 11.49 2.34
C ARG A 12 16.96 10.41 3.40
N ALA A 13 15.75 10.31 3.93
CA ALA A 13 15.39 9.25 4.86
C ALA A 13 15.38 7.89 4.15
N LEU A 14 14.85 7.81 2.92
CA LEU A 14 14.86 6.58 2.13
C LEU A 14 16.30 6.10 1.85
N ALA A 15 17.18 7.03 1.44
CA ALA A 15 18.60 6.73 1.24
C ALA A 15 19.33 6.27 2.52
N THR A 16 18.78 6.54 3.71
CA THR A 16 19.31 6.01 4.97
C THR A 16 18.89 4.55 5.17
N TYR A 17 17.63 4.21 4.87
CA TYR A 17 17.17 2.82 4.89
C TYR A 17 17.93 1.95 3.88
N ASP A 18 18.14 2.43 2.65
CA ASP A 18 18.87 1.68 1.62
C ASP A 18 20.31 1.36 2.03
N ARG A 19 21.01 2.35 2.60
CA ARG A 19 22.41 2.18 3.06
C ARG A 19 22.54 1.21 4.24
N ASN A 20 21.50 1.07 5.05
CA ASN A 20 21.49 0.16 6.19
C ASN A 20 21.00 -1.25 5.83
N GLY A 21 20.67 -1.51 4.55
CA GLY A 21 20.09 -2.79 4.12
C GLY A 21 18.61 -2.94 4.49
N GLU A 22 17.94 -1.86 4.87
CA GLU A 22 16.55 -1.80 5.32
C GLU A 22 15.61 -1.26 4.23
N GLY A 23 16.06 -1.18 2.97
CA GLY A 23 15.30 -0.65 1.84
C GLY A 23 14.02 -1.43 1.50
N ALA A 24 13.85 -2.63 2.03
CA ALA A 24 12.65 -3.47 1.88
C ALA A 24 11.76 -3.51 3.14
N THR A 25 12.06 -2.69 4.16
CA THR A 25 11.21 -2.61 5.35
C THR A 25 9.90 -1.90 5.06
N ALA A 26 8.87 -2.15 5.87
CA ALA A 26 7.58 -1.47 5.75
C ALA A 26 7.74 0.07 5.80
N ALA A 27 8.65 0.57 6.64
CA ALA A 27 8.95 2.00 6.72
C ALA A 27 9.51 2.56 5.39
N ALA A 28 10.45 1.86 4.76
CA ALA A 28 10.99 2.24 3.45
C ALA A 28 9.90 2.21 2.36
N CYS A 29 9.04 1.19 2.36
CA CYS A 29 7.91 1.09 1.42
C CYS A 29 6.91 2.25 1.58
N TYR A 30 6.51 2.58 2.81
CA TYR A 30 5.60 3.71 3.05
C TYR A 30 6.22 5.05 2.64
N LEU A 31 7.53 5.20 2.86
CA LEU A 31 8.25 6.41 2.48
C LEU A 31 8.36 6.57 0.97
N GLN A 32 8.60 5.48 0.23
CA GLN A 32 8.55 5.48 -1.24
C GLN A 32 7.15 5.83 -1.75
N ALA A 33 6.10 5.24 -1.19
CA ALA A 33 4.71 5.57 -1.57
C ALA A 33 4.37 7.05 -1.34
N ALA A 34 4.87 7.65 -0.26
CA ALA A 34 4.68 9.08 0.00
C ALA A 34 5.42 9.96 -1.02
N ILE A 35 6.63 9.57 -1.42
CA ILE A 35 7.39 10.24 -2.49
C ILE A 35 6.66 10.14 -3.82
N ASP A 36 6.13 8.97 -4.16
CA ASP A 36 5.41 8.74 -5.41
C ASP A 36 4.13 9.60 -5.46
N ALA A 37 3.36 9.62 -4.37
CA ALA A 37 2.18 10.47 -4.26
C ALA A 37 2.51 11.96 -4.37
N ALA A 38 3.58 12.43 -3.73
CA ALA A 38 4.00 13.83 -3.77
C ALA A 38 4.58 14.27 -5.13
N THR A 39 5.17 13.34 -5.88
CA THR A 39 5.73 13.61 -7.22
C THR A 39 4.73 13.38 -8.35
N GLY A 40 3.52 12.90 -8.03
CA GLY A 40 2.55 12.49 -9.03
C GLY A 40 3.01 11.28 -9.85
N ALA A 41 3.98 10.52 -9.34
CA ALA A 41 4.38 9.26 -9.94
C ALA A 41 3.22 8.27 -9.77
N LYS A 42 2.49 8.06 -10.86
CA LYS A 42 1.52 6.96 -10.93
C LYS A 42 2.30 5.65 -11.00
N PRO A 43 1.80 4.57 -10.37
CA PRO A 43 2.30 3.23 -10.67
C PRO A 43 2.37 3.06 -12.19
N LEU A 44 3.54 2.67 -12.70
CA LEU A 44 3.76 2.50 -14.14
C LEU A 44 2.81 1.47 -14.75
N GLN A 45 2.29 0.58 -13.91
CA GLN A 45 1.24 -0.34 -14.29
C GLN A 45 -0.09 0.22 -13.81
N PRO A 46 -1.09 0.40 -14.69
CA PRO A 46 -2.46 0.39 -14.20
C PRO A 46 -2.57 -0.91 -13.39
N GLY A 47 -2.90 -0.81 -12.11
CA GLY A 47 -3.18 -2.00 -11.32
C GLY A 47 -4.20 -2.85 -12.09
N GLU A 48 -4.08 -4.17 -12.00
CA GLU A 48 -5.09 -5.06 -12.59
C GLU A 48 -6.47 -4.56 -12.16
N GLU A 49 -7.38 -4.47 -13.12
CA GLU A 49 -8.77 -4.17 -12.83
C GLU A 49 -9.25 -5.20 -11.81
N ILE A 50 -9.64 -4.73 -10.63
CA ILE A 50 -10.13 -5.62 -9.58
C ILE A 50 -11.42 -6.23 -10.13
N ASP A 51 -11.44 -7.55 -10.23
CA ASP A 51 -12.64 -8.29 -10.62
C ASP A 51 -13.77 -7.91 -9.64
N PRO A 52 -14.86 -7.28 -10.11
CA PRO A 52 -15.95 -6.86 -9.26
C PRO A 52 -16.58 -8.05 -8.51
N ASP A 53 -16.60 -9.25 -9.10
CA ASP A 53 -17.14 -10.44 -8.44
C ASP A 53 -16.24 -10.89 -7.27
N LEU A 54 -14.92 -10.71 -7.40
CA LEU A 54 -13.96 -10.98 -6.33
C LEU A 54 -14.07 -9.95 -5.21
N LEU A 55 -14.30 -8.68 -5.56
CA LEU A 55 -14.49 -7.61 -4.58
C LEU A 55 -15.78 -7.83 -3.77
N ASP A 56 -16.88 -8.14 -4.45
CA ASP A 56 -18.17 -8.43 -3.82
C ASP A 56 -18.09 -9.67 -2.91
N TRP A 57 -17.38 -10.72 -3.33
CA TRP A 57 -17.12 -11.89 -2.48
C TRP A 57 -16.32 -11.53 -1.23
N PHE A 58 -15.27 -10.70 -1.37
CA PHE A 58 -14.44 -10.28 -0.24
C PHE A 58 -15.25 -9.45 0.76
N GLU A 59 -16.04 -8.49 0.27
CA GLU A 59 -16.93 -7.69 1.12
C GLU A 59 -17.94 -8.56 1.85
N ALA A 60 -18.56 -9.52 1.17
CA ALA A 60 -19.48 -10.47 1.78
C ALA A 60 -18.80 -11.34 2.85
N THR A 61 -17.55 -11.74 2.64
CA THR A 61 -16.82 -12.68 3.51
C THR A 61 -16.20 -12.00 4.74
N VAL A 62 -15.74 -10.77 4.59
CA VAL A 62 -15.08 -9.99 5.65
C VAL A 62 -16.09 -9.21 6.48
N ARG A 63 -17.19 -8.76 5.86
CA ARG A 63 -18.22 -7.95 6.52
C ARG A 63 -19.40 -8.78 7.06
N ALA A 64 -19.46 -10.07 6.75
CA ALA A 64 -20.46 -10.96 7.35
C ALA A 64 -20.22 -11.08 8.88
N PRO A 65 -21.27 -10.95 9.70
CA PRO A 65 -21.17 -11.24 11.13
C PRO A 65 -20.73 -12.70 11.31
N ALA A 66 -19.85 -12.92 12.31
CA ALA A 66 -19.13 -14.18 12.56
C ALA A 66 -20.02 -15.44 12.70
N GLU A 67 -21.34 -15.28 12.77
CA GLU A 67 -22.32 -16.33 13.02
C GLU A 67 -22.52 -17.30 11.84
N LYS A 68 -22.24 -16.88 10.59
CA LYS A 68 -22.44 -17.75 9.39
C LYS A 68 -21.24 -18.60 8.99
N ARG A 69 -20.08 -18.49 9.67
CA ARG A 69 -18.87 -19.28 9.33
C ARG A 69 -18.93 -20.76 9.77
N ARG A 70 -19.99 -21.19 10.46
CA ARG A 70 -20.11 -22.54 11.06
C ARG A 70 -20.88 -23.58 10.24
N HIS A 71 -21.38 -23.26 9.05
CA HIS A 71 -22.26 -24.17 8.31
C HIS A 71 -21.75 -24.62 6.93
N LEU A 72 -20.46 -24.40 6.63
CA LEU A 72 -19.83 -24.92 5.41
C LEU A 72 -18.78 -26.01 5.71
N THR A 73 -19.10 -26.90 6.64
CA THR A 73 -18.43 -28.20 6.77
C THR A 73 -19.51 -29.26 6.90
N HIS A 74 -19.95 -29.80 5.77
CA HIS A 74 -20.51 -31.15 5.71
C HIS A 74 -20.33 -31.76 4.33
#